data_AF-A0AA97ECW4-F1
#
_entry.id   AF-A0AA97ECW4-F1
#
_cell.length_a   1.000
_cell.length_b   1.000
_cell.length_c   1.000
_cell.angle_alpha   90.00
_cell.angle_beta   90.00
_cell.angle_gamma   90.00
#
_symmetry.space_group_name_H-M   'P 1'
#
loop_
_entity.id
_entity.type
_entity.pdbx_description
1 polymer ?
#
loop_
_entity_poly.entity_id
_entity_poly.type
_entity_poly.pdbx_seq_one_letter_code
_entity_poly.pdbx_strand_id
1 'polypeptide(L)' 'MEWFLILINPMEPATVLIISVATVLVAVTGYSVYMSFGPPSKQLADPFDEHED' A
#
# COMPACT_ATOMS: atom_id res chain seq x y z
N MET A 1 -22.76 28.36 -8.84
CA MET A 1 -21.36 28.77 -9.12
C MET A 1 -20.39 28.24 -8.05
N GLU A 2 -20.88 27.79 -6.89
CA GLU A 2 -20.13 27.11 -5.81
C GLU A 2 -19.42 25.80 -6.21
N TRP A 3 -20.01 25.00 -7.09
CA TRP A 3 -19.47 23.70 -7.52
C TRP A 3 -18.14 23.80 -8.26
N PHE A 4 -17.90 24.93 -8.94
CA PHE A 4 -16.64 25.21 -9.62
C PHE A 4 -15.54 25.63 -8.64
N LEU A 5 -15.92 26.24 -7.51
CA LEU A 5 -14.99 26.64 -6.44
C LEU A 5 -14.47 25.43 -5.66
N ILE A 6 -15.27 24.37 -5.48
CA ILE A 6 -14.80 23.10 -4.91
C ILE A 6 -13.67 22.48 -5.75
N LEU A 7 -13.70 22.65 -7.06
CA LEU A 7 -12.69 22.14 -7.98
C LEU A 7 -11.40 22.97 -8.02
N ILE A 8 -11.42 24.19 -7.47
CA ILE A 8 -10.33 25.18 -7.58
C ILE A 8 -9.74 25.56 -6.21
N ASN A 9 -10.39 25.23 -5.10
CA ASN A 9 -9.81 25.48 -3.77
C ASN A 9 -8.57 24.58 -3.57
N PRO A 10 -7.35 25.16 -3.54
CA PRO A 10 -6.15 24.36 -3.28
C PRO A 10 -6.24 23.81 -1.86
N MET A 11 -5.99 22.52 -1.70
CA MET A 11 -5.96 21.88 -0.39
C MET A 11 -4.81 22.48 0.44
N GLU A 12 -5.07 22.72 1.73
CA GLU A 12 -4.03 23.15 2.66
C GLU A 12 -2.81 22.20 2.57
N PRO A 13 -1.57 22.72 2.49
CA PRO A 13 -0.38 21.89 2.30
C PRO A 13 -0.24 20.80 3.37
N ALA A 14 -0.66 21.09 4.61
CA ALA A 14 -0.68 20.13 5.70
C ALA A 14 -1.60 18.93 5.41
N THR A 15 -2.80 19.18 4.84
CA THR A 15 -3.74 18.13 4.46
C THR A 15 -3.19 17.26 3.34
N VAL A 16 -2.56 17.87 2.33
CA VAL A 16 -1.91 17.14 1.23
C VAL A 16 -0.79 16.25 1.76
N LEU A 17 0.04 16.77 2.67
CA LEU A 17 1.11 16.01 3.31
C LEU A 17 0.57 14.82 4.09
N ILE A 18 -0.46 15.03 4.93
CA ILE A 18 -1.06 13.95 5.74
C ILE A 18 -1.63 12.85 4.85
N ILE A 19 -2.37 13.20 3.79
CA ILE A 19 -2.93 12.21 2.86
C ILE A 19 -1.82 11.45 2.12
N SER A 20 -0.74 12.14 1.74
CA SER A 20 0.39 11.52 1.07
C SER A 20 1.06 10.48 1.98
N VAL A 21 1.33 10.84 3.23
CA VAL A 21 1.89 9.93 4.24
C VAL A 21 0.96 8.75 4.51
N ALA A 22 -0.34 9.00 4.69
CA ALA A 22 -1.34 7.95 4.89
C ALA A 22 -1.40 6.98 3.71
N THR A 23 -1.33 7.50 2.48
CA THR A 23 -1.33 6.69 1.25
C THR A 23 -0.09 5.80 1.18
N VAL A 24 1.09 6.35 1.49
CA VAL A 24 2.34 5.58 1.55
C VAL A 24 2.25 4.48 2.60
N LEU A 25 1.70 4.77 3.79
CA LEU A 25 1.51 3.77 4.83
C LEU A 25 0.63 2.62 4.35
N VAL A 26 -0.54 2.92 3.77
CA VAL A 26 -1.44 1.89 3.24
C VAL A 26 -0.77 1.09 2.13
N ALA A 27 -0.04 1.74 1.22
CA ALA A 27 0.68 1.08 0.14
C ALA A 27 1.76 0.13 0.67
N VAL A 28 2.57 0.57 1.64
CA VAL A 28 3.60 -0.27 2.27
C VAL A 28 2.96 -1.44 3.01
N THR A 29 1.91 -1.20 3.80
CA THR A 29 1.19 -2.28 4.50
C THR A 29 0.61 -3.30 3.52
N GLY A 30 -0.07 -2.85 2.46
CA GLY A 30 -0.61 -3.74 1.44
C GLY A 30 0.49 -4.51 0.70
N TYR A 31 1.60 -3.85 0.39
CA TYR A 31 2.75 -4.48 -0.25
C TYR A 31 3.40 -5.54 0.65
N SER A 32 3.54 -5.28 1.95
CA SER A 32 4.03 -6.26 2.92
C SER A 32 3.14 -7.49 2.99
N VAL A 33 1.82 -7.30 3.04
CA VAL A 33 0.85 -8.42 3.02
C VAL A 33 0.97 -9.22 1.73
N TYR A 34 1.07 -8.55 0.58
CA TYR A 34 1.27 -9.20 -0.72
C TYR A 34 2.57 -10.00 -0.78
N MET A 35 3.67 -9.46 -0.23
CA MET A 35 4.94 -10.16 -0.17
C MET A 35 4.89 -11.39 0.76
N SER A 36 4.23 -11.27 1.92
CA SER A 36 4.15 -12.34 2.91
C SER A 36 3.19 -13.47 2.54
N PHE A 37 2.08 -13.18 1.87
CA PHE A 37 1.01 -14.17 1.61
C PHE A 37 0.66 -14.33 0.13
N GLY A 38 1.23 -13.52 -0.76
CA GLY A 38 0.97 -13.58 -2.20
C GLY A 38 1.88 -14.58 -2.94
N PRO A 39 1.84 -14.58 -4.28
CA PRO A 39 2.68 -15.45 -5.11
C PRO A 39 4.18 -15.45 -4.76
N PRO A 40 4.81 -14.31 -4.38
CA PRO A 40 6.21 -14.29 -3.97
C PRO A 40 6.55 -15.14 -2.74
N SER A 41 5.59 -15.38 -1.83
CA SER A 41 5.87 -16.12 -0.59
C SER A 41 6.18 -17.60 -0.85
N LYS A 42 5.72 -18.15 -1.98
CA LYS A 42 6.01 -19.54 -2.40
C LYS A 42 7.49 -19.80 -2.66
N GLN A 43 8.30 -18.74 -2.85
CA GLN A 43 9.76 -18.87 -2.97
C GLN A 43 10.45 -19.08 -1.62
N LEU A 44 9.75 -18.84 -0.50
CA LEU A 44 10.18 -19.19 0.85
C LEU A 44 9.56 -20.52 1.31
N ALA A 45 9.32 -21.44 0.36
CA ALA A 45 8.86 -22.79 0.67
C ALA A 45 9.87 -23.50 1.59
N ASP A 46 9.36 -24.36 2.46
CA ASP A 46 10.18 -25.04 3.45
C ASP A 46 11.23 -25.91 2.75
N PRO A 47 12.55 -25.71 2.99
CA PRO A 47 13.59 -26.56 2.40
C PRO A 47 13.48 -28.04 2.82
N PHE A 48 12.65 -28.36 3.81
CA PHE A 48 12.39 -29.74 4.23
C PHE A 48 11.21 -30.41 3.49
N ASP A 49 10.38 -29.67 2.74
CA ASP A 49 9.27 -30.25 1.94
C ASP A 49 9.78 -31.20 0.82
N GLU A 50 10.99 -30.97 0.30
CA GLU A 50 11.60 -31.83 -0.74
C GLU A 50 12.24 -33.12 -0.19
N HIS A 51 12.12 -33.37 1.12
CA HIS A 51 12.73 -34.50 1.81
C HIS A 51 11.71 -35.54 2.34
N GLU A 52 10.44 -35.43 1.94
CA GLU A 52 9.38 -36.39 2.34
C GLU A 52 9.29 -37.67 1.47
N ASP A 53 10.22 -37.87 0.52
CA ASP A 53 10.35 -39.09 -0.30
C ASP A 53 11.50 -40.03 0.13
#